data_AF-A0A0J8VC71-F1
#
_entry.id   AF-A0A0J8VC71-F1
#
_cell.length_a   1.000
_cell.length_b   1.000
_cell.length_c   1.000
_cell.angle_alpha   90.00
_cell.angle_beta   90.00
_cell.angle_gamma   90.00
#
_symmetry.space_group_name_H-M   'P 1'
#
loop_
_entity.id
_entity.type
_entity.pdbx_description
1 polymer ?
#
loop_
_entity_poly.entity_id
_entity_poly.type
_entity_poly.pdbx_seq_one_letter_code
_entity_poly.pdbx_strand_id
1 'polypeptide(L)' 'MEFLECNIMISCEDGTSFYTVANTLSFLDEYVGRNIISAYIKVQNNEESLMLWFGSKETLLEALLNF' A
#
# COMPACT_ATOMS: atom_id res chain seq x y z
N MET A 1 15.93 3.80 1.77
CA MET A 1 14.56 3.71 1.24
C MET A 1 13.69 4.70 2.00
N GLU A 2 13.06 5.62 1.27
CA GLU A 2 12.12 6.60 1.82
C GLU A 2 10.72 6.30 1.26
N PHE A 3 9.70 6.29 2.12
CA PHE A 3 8.32 6.00 1.73
C PHE A 3 7.61 7.30 1.41
N LEU A 4 7.05 7.40 0.20
CA LEU A 4 6.45 8.64 -0.27
C LEU A 4 4.94 8.66 -0.13
N GLU A 5 4.27 7.56 -0.50
CA GLU A 5 2.81 7.52 -0.58
C GLU A 5 2.28 6.09 -0.61
N CYS A 6 1.08 5.86 -0.09
CA CYS A 6 0.31 4.64 -0.28
C CYS A 6 -1.12 4.99 -0.68
N ASN A 7 -1.68 4.25 -1.63
CA ASN A 7 -3.07 4.39 -2.04
C ASN A 7 -3.75 3.01 -2.08
N ILE A 8 -4.92 2.90 -1.45
CA ILE A 8 -5.73 1.68 -1.40
C ILE A 8 -7.13 2.00 -1.91
N MET A 9 -7.56 1.30 -2.94
CA MET A 9 -8.91 1.32 -3.49
C MET A 9 -9.65 0.03 -3.12
N ILE A 10 -10.81 0.17 -2.48
CA ILE A 10 -11.52 -0.94 -1.82
C ILE A 10 -12.97 -1.09 -2.33
N SER A 11 -13.46 -0.10 -3.08
CA SER A 11 -14.70 -0.14 -3.85
C SER A 11 -14.49 0.64 -5.15
N CYS A 12 -15.44 0.56 -6.08
CA CYS A 12 -15.41 1.37 -7.30
C CYS A 12 -15.66 2.87 -7.06
N GLU A 13 -15.85 3.29 -5.80
CA GLU A 13 -16.32 4.63 -5.45
C GLU A 13 -15.32 5.43 -4.59
N ASP A 14 -14.51 4.81 -3.73
CA ASP A 14 -13.56 5.52 -2.86
C ASP A 14 -12.14 4.89 -2.84
N GLY A 15 -11.13 5.74 -3.06
CA GLY A 15 -9.71 5.45 -2.82
C GLY A 15 -9.22 6.16 -1.58
N THR A 16 -8.55 5.44 -0.68
CA THR A 16 -7.94 6.01 0.54
C THR A 16 -6.44 6.16 0.34
N SER A 17 -5.89 7.33 0.66
CA SER A 17 -4.45 7.60 0.59
C SER A 17 -3.84 7.74 1.98
N PHE A 18 -2.65 7.18 2.16
CA PHE A 18 -1.88 7.20 3.39
C PHE A 18 -0.46 7.67 3.11
N TYR A 19 0.10 8.42 4.04
CA TYR A 19 1.47 8.94 3.92
C TYR A 19 2.53 8.00 4.54
N THR A 20 2.11 6.93 5.23
CA THR A 20 3.02 5.99 5.88
C THR A 20 2.54 4.55 5.73
N VAL A 21 3.47 3.61 5.59
CA VAL A 21 3.19 2.16 5.58
C VAL A 21 2.55 1.70 6.89
N ALA A 22 2.92 2.31 8.02
CA ALA A 22 2.32 1.97 9.32
C ALA A 22 0.81 2.25 9.32
N ASN A 23 0.37 3.40 8.82
CA ASN A 23 -1.04 3.74 8.74
C ASN A 23 -1.77 2.81 7.75
N THR A 24 -1.13 2.47 6.64
CA THR A 24 -1.64 1.48 5.68
C THR A 24 -1.85 0.12 6.34
N LEU A 25 -0.87 -0.38 7.09
CA LEU A 25 -0.96 -1.69 7.75
C LEU A 25 -2.03 -1.70 8.85
N SER A 26 -2.10 -0.65 9.68
CA SER A 26 -3.15 -0.51 10.68
C SER A 26 -4.53 -0.44 10.04
N PHE A 27 -4.67 0.28 8.93
CA PHE A 27 -5.90 0.31 8.16
C PHE A 27 -6.29 -1.08 7.65
N LEU A 28 -5.36 -1.81 7.03
CA LEU A 28 -5.61 -3.17 6.53
C LEU A 28 -6.00 -4.16 7.65
N ASP A 29 -5.45 -3.98 8.84
CA ASP A 29 -5.80 -4.77 10.04
C ASP A 29 -7.21 -4.48 10.56
N GLU A 30 -7.72 -3.25 10.37
CA GLU A 30 -9.10 -2.89 10.71
C GLU A 30 -10.08 -3.26 9.58
N TYR A 31 -9.59 -3.38 8.34
CA TYR A 31 -10.38 -3.63 7.13
C TYR A 31 -10.53 -5.12 6.78
N VAL A 32 -10.72 -5.96 7.80
CA VAL A 32 -10.93 -7.41 7.62
C VAL A 32 -12.36 -7.66 7.11
N GLY A 33 -12.55 -7.61 5.79
CA GLY A 33 -13.82 -8.06 5.17
C GLY A 33 -14.23 -7.39 3.86
N ARG A 34 -13.50 -6.39 3.35
CA ARG A 34 -13.77 -5.83 2.00
C ARG A 34 -12.67 -6.22 1.03
N ASN A 35 -13.05 -6.49 -0.23
CA ASN A 35 -12.12 -6.82 -1.29
C ASN A 35 -11.35 -5.58 -1.73
N ILE A 36 -10.01 -5.61 -1.61
CA ILE A 36 -9.14 -4.60 -2.21
C ILE A 36 -9.20 -4.79 -3.74
N ILE A 37 -9.62 -3.75 -4.45
CA ILE A 37 -9.70 -3.78 -5.91
C ILE A 37 -8.33 -3.46 -6.51
N SER A 38 -7.64 -2.47 -5.92
CA SER A 38 -6.36 -2.00 -6.40
C SER A 38 -5.62 -1.27 -5.28
N ALA A 39 -4.36 -1.60 -5.02
CA ALA A 39 -3.57 -0.86 -4.06
C ALA A 39 -2.10 -0.78 -4.49
N TYR A 40 -1.46 0.35 -4.21
CA TYR A 40 -0.06 0.56 -4.47
C TYR A 40 0.64 1.34 -3.35
N ILE A 41 1.96 1.17 -3.27
CA ILE A 41 2.85 2.05 -2.53
C ILE A 41 3.86 2.69 -3.49
N LYS A 42 4.18 3.96 -3.27
CA LYS A 42 5.31 4.65 -3.89
C LYS A 42 6.46 4.67 -2.89
N VAL A 43 7.57 4.09 -3.33
CA VAL A 43 8.83 4.06 -2.58
C VAL A 43 9.89 4.82 -3.36
N GLN A 44 10.67 5.61 -2.63
CA GLN A 44 11.88 6.24 -3.13
C GLN A 44 13.09 5.40 -2.72
N ASN A 45 13.84 4.97 -3.71
CA ASN A 45 15.11 4.28 -3.52
C ASN A 45 16.21 5.08 -4.22
N ASN A 46 17.03 5.78 -3.44
CA ASN A 46 18.03 6.72 -3.93
C ASN A 46 17.38 7.80 -4.82
N GLU A 47 17.69 7.81 -6.12
CA GLU A 47 17.17 8.77 -7.09
C GLU A 47 15.94 8.25 -7.86
N GLU A 48 15.52 7.00 -7.62
CA GLU A 48 14.41 6.38 -8.34
C GLU A 48 13.13 6.32 -7.50
N SER A 49 12.00 6.65 -8.13
CA SER A 49 10.66 6.46 -7.57
C SER A 49 10.01 5.26 -8.22
N LEU A 50 9.62 4.28 -7.40
CA LEU A 50 9.06 3.01 -7.84
C LEU A 50 7.66 2.81 -7.24
N MET A 51 6.79 2.15 -7.99
CA MET A 51 5.42 1.86 -7.59
C MET A 51 5.25 0.34 -7.43
N LEU A 52 4.89 -0.11 -6.23
CA LEU A 52 4.68 -1.52 -5.91
C LEU A 52 3.20 -1.78 -5.69
N TRP A 53 2.64 -2.73 -6.43
CA TRP A 53 1.23 -3.11 -6.35
C TRP A 53 1.04 -4.24 -5.35
N PHE A 54 -0.07 -4.20 -4.60
CA PHE A 54 -0.42 -5.26 -3.65
C PHE A 54 -1.94 -5.46 -3.62
N GLY A 55 -2.36 -6.66 -3.19
CA GLY A 55 -3.78 -7.04 -3.09
C GLY A 55 -4.20 -7.50 -1.70
N SER A 56 -3.25 -7.61 -0.77
CA SER A 56 -3.47 -8.01 0.61
C SER A 56 -2.36 -7.48 1.52
N LYS A 57 -2.52 -7.63 2.83
CA LYS A 57 -1.46 -7.30 3.80
C LYS A 57 -0.20 -8.14 3.56
N GLU A 58 -0.35 -9.43 3.28
CA GLU A 58 0.76 -10.35 3.04
C GLU A 58 1.55 -9.95 1.79
N THR A 59 0.86 -9.68 0.68
CA THR A 59 1.52 -9.26 -0.57
C THR A 59 2.19 -7.89 -0.45
N LEU A 60 1.67 -6.99 0.39
CA LEU A 60 2.35 -5.74 0.74
C LEU A 60 3.64 -6.00 1.52
N LEU A 61 3.59 -6.84 2.56
CA LEU A 61 4.79 -7.18 3.34
C LEU A 61 5.85 -7.87 2.47
N GLU A 62 5.43 -8.76 1.58
CA GLU A 62 6.32 -9.41 0.62
C GLU A 62 6.94 -8.41 -0.36
N ALA A 63 6.15 -7.49 -0.92
CA ALA A 63 6.66 -6.44 -1.81
C ALA A 63 7.67 -5.52 -1.10
N LEU A 64 7.47 -5.25 0.19
CA LEU A 64 8.36 -4.43 1.02
C LEU A 64 9.64 -5.17 1.42
N LEU A 65 9.58 -6.49 1.65
CA LEU A 65 10.73 -7.30 2.06
C LEU A 65 11.63 -7.68 0.88
N ASN A 66 11.07 -7.79 -0.33
CA ASN A 66 11.81 -8.09 -1.55
C ASN A 66 12.39 -6.83 -2.23
N PHE A 67 12.38 -5.68 -1.55
CA PHE A 67 12.87 -4.39 -2.02
C PHE A 67 14.01 -3.88 -1.14
#